data_AF-A0A194QG50-F1
#
_entry.id   AF-A0A194QG50-F1
#
_cell.length_a   1.000
_cell.length_b   1.000
_cell.length_c   1.000
_cell.angle_alpha   90.00
_cell.angle_beta   90.00
_cell.angle_gamma   90.00
#
_symmetry.space_group_name_H-M   'P 1'
#
loop_
_entity.id
_entity.type
_entity.pdbx_description
1 polymer ?
#
loop_
_entity_poly.entity_id
_entity_poly.type
_entity_poly.pdbx_seq_one_letter_code
_entity_poly.pdbx_strand_id
1 'polypeptide(L)'
;MTKLLEWISVTSAAFAVWYSLIGGYVKHPFIEQNMNLIIISPIIFVILFGLYAVTVVLFRVFTFNNCEDAAKELQAEILEAKKDLHDLGLRW
;
A
#
# COMPACT_ATOMS: atom_id res chain seq x y z
N MET A 1 -12.60 -18.95 1.41
CA MET A 1 -13.12 -17.61 1.09
C MET A 1 -12.03 -16.82 0.38
N THR A 2 -12.37 -16.06 -0.66
CA THR A 2 -11.36 -15.24 -1.36
C THR A 2 -11.02 -14.02 -0.51
N LYS A 3 -9.79 -13.52 -0.61
CA LYS A 3 -9.36 -12.30 0.10
C LYS A 3 -10.23 -11.09 -0.23
N LEU A 4 -10.76 -11.04 -1.45
CA LEU A 4 -11.71 -10.02 -1.88
C LEU A 4 -12.99 -10.03 -1.02
N LEU A 5 -13.58 -11.20 -0.78
CA LEU A 5 -14.83 -11.31 -0.01
C LEU A 5 -14.61 -10.88 1.45
N GLU A 6 -13.46 -11.23 2.03
CA GLU A 6 -13.05 -10.81 3.38
C GLU A 6 -12.99 -9.27 3.47
N TRP A 7 -12.28 -8.61 2.55
CA TRP A 7 -12.19 -7.15 2.53
C TRP A 7 -13.53 -6.45 2.28
N ILE A 8 -14.37 -6.99 1.37
CA ILE A 8 -15.71 -6.45 1.13
C ILE A 8 -16.57 -6.55 2.39
N SER A 9 -16.52 -7.68 3.11
CA SER A 9 -17.30 -7.87 4.34
C SER A 9 -16.90 -6.91 5.46
N VAL A 10 -15.59 -6.68 5.65
CA VAL A 10 -15.10 -5.74 6.67
C VAL A 10 -15.48 -4.30 6.30
N THR A 11 -15.31 -3.94 5.03
CA THR A 11 -15.64 -2.60 4.53
C THR A 11 -17.14 -2.32 4.63
N SER A 12 -17.99 -3.29 4.27
CA SER A 12 -19.44 -3.14 4.37
C SER A 12 -19.91 -2.99 5.81
N ALA A 13 -19.34 -3.76 6.75
CA ALA A 13 -19.63 -3.62 8.18
C ALA A 13 -19.24 -2.23 8.71
N ALA A 14 -18.07 -1.71 8.32
CA ALA A 14 -17.62 -0.38 8.72
C ALA A 14 -18.56 0.73 8.17
N PHE A 15 -18.94 0.64 6.89
CA PHE A 15 -19.90 1.59 6.32
C PHE A 15 -21.28 1.48 6.95
N ALA A 16 -21.75 0.29 7.32
CA ALA A 16 -23.03 0.12 8.00
C ALA A 16 -23.06 0.87 9.35
N VAL A 17 -21.97 0.82 10.12
CA VAL A 17 -21.83 1.60 11.36
C VAL A 17 -21.86 3.10 11.06
N TRP A 18 -21.11 3.56 10.06
CA TRP A 18 -21.07 4.97 9.70
C TRP A 18 -22.44 5.50 9.23
N TYR A 19 -23.16 4.75 8.40
CA TYR A 19 -24.53 5.08 7.98
C TYR A 19 -25.51 5.11 9.15
N SER A 20 -25.36 4.20 10.12
CA SER A 20 -26.19 4.19 11.33
C SER A 20 -26.02 5.46 12.17
N LEU A 21 -24.78 5.97 12.24
CA LEU A 21 -24.48 7.22 12.95
C LEU A 21 -25.09 8.44 12.24
N ILE A 22 -25.02 8.51 10.91
CA ILE A 22 -25.62 9.60 10.12
C ILE A 22 -27.15 9.54 10.13
N GLY A 23 -27.72 8.34 10.10
CA GLY A 23 -29.17 8.14 10.15
C GLY A 23 -29.81 8.50 11.50
N GLY A 24 -29.02 8.92 12.50
CA GLY A 24 -29.53 9.34 13.80
C GLY A 24 -30.12 8.20 14.63
N TYR A 25 -29.80 6.94 14.29
CA TYR A 25 -30.24 5.76 15.04
C TYR A 25 -29.60 5.71 16.44
N VAL A 26 -28.46 6.39 16.63
CA VAL A 26 -27.78 6.54 17.92
C VAL A 26 -27.89 8.00 18.37
N LYS A 27 -28.75 8.26 19.36
CA LYS A 27 -28.93 9.60 19.94
C LYS A 27 -27.98 9.77 21.12
N HIS A 28 -26.92 10.54 20.90
CA HIS A 28 -25.99 10.90 21.96
C HIS A 28 -25.54 12.36 21.77
N PRO A 29 -25.54 13.20 22.82
CA PRO A 29 -25.23 14.63 22.70
C PRO A 29 -23.85 14.90 22.09
N PHE A 30 -22.87 14.03 22.34
CA PHE A 30 -21.54 14.12 21.72
C PHE A 30 -21.55 13.89 20.19
N ILE A 31 -22.40 12.99 19.70
CA ILE A 31 -22.53 12.66 18.27
C ILE A 31 -23.21 13.82 17.56
N GLU A 32 -24.29 14.33 18.13
CA GLU A 32 -25.05 15.46 17.57
C GLU A 32 -24.21 16.74 17.50
N GLN A 33 -23.41 17.02 18.53
CA GLN A 33 -22.49 18.16 18.53
C GLN A 33 -21.39 18.05 17.47
N ASN A 34 -20.93 16.82 17.17
CA ASN A 34 -19.81 16.55 16.25
C ASN A 34 -20.26 15.96 14.91
N MET A 35 -21.54 16.12 14.53
CA MET A 35 -22.10 15.49 13.32
C MET A 35 -21.33 15.85 12.04
N ASN A 36 -20.83 17.09 11.95
CA ASN A 36 -20.00 17.53 10.82
C ASN A 36 -18.73 16.69 10.67
N LEU A 37 -18.07 16.34 11.79
CA LEU A 37 -16.88 15.49 11.78
C LEU A 37 -17.21 14.05 11.37
N ILE A 38 -18.37 13.55 11.78
CA ILE A 38 -18.82 12.19 11.42
C ILE A 38 -19.09 12.10 9.91
N ILE A 39 -19.76 13.10 9.34
CA ILE A 39 -20.06 13.14 7.89
C ILE A 39 -18.77 13.17 7.08
N ILE A 40 -17.77 13.96 7.47
CA ILE A 40 -16.50 14.07 6.74
C ILE A 40 -15.49 12.97 7.10
N SER A 41 -15.79 12.13 8.11
CA SER A 41 -14.86 11.11 8.60
C SER A 41 -14.32 10.15 7.53
N PRO A 42 -15.09 9.68 6.51
CA PRO A 42 -14.53 8.82 5.47
C PRO A 42 -13.42 9.51 4.67
N ILE A 43 -13.58 10.81 4.39
CA ILE A 43 -12.57 11.61 3.68
C ILE A 43 -11.32 11.75 4.55
N ILE A 44 -11.48 12.02 5.85
CA ILE A 44 -10.36 12.08 6.80
C ILE A 44 -9.60 10.74 6.82
N PHE A 45 -10.31 9.60 6.89
CA PHE A 45 -9.68 8.29 6.87
C PHE A 45 -8.88 8.03 5.59
N VAL A 46 -9.41 8.41 4.42
CA VAL A 46 -8.70 8.27 3.15
C VAL A 46 -7.43 9.13 3.12
N ILE A 47 -7.49 10.37 3.61
CA ILE A 47 -6.32 11.26 3.68
C ILE A 47 -5.26 10.69 4.62
N LEU A 48 -5.64 10.25 5.82
CA LEU A 48 -4.71 9.65 6.78
C LEU A 48 -4.07 8.38 6.24
N PHE A 49 -4.85 7.52 5.59
CA PHE A 49 -4.34 6.33 4.92
C PHE A 49 -3.36 6.69 3.80
N GLY A 50 -3.68 7.71 2.99
CA GLY A 50 -2.79 8.23 1.95
C GLY A 50 -1.46 8.74 2.51
N LEU A 51 -1.50 9.54 3.57
CA LEU A 51 -0.29 10.04 4.24
C LEU A 51 0.56 8.89 4.78
N TYR A 52 -0.07 7.90 5.42
CA TYR A 52 0.62 6.70 5.89
C TYR A 52 1.27 5.94 4.73
N ALA A 53 0.52 5.69 3.64
CA ALA A 53 1.02 4.98 2.47
C ALA A 53 2.22 5.70 1.84
N VAL A 54 2.12 7.02 1.61
CA VAL A 54 3.22 7.83 1.08
C VAL A 54 4.44 7.76 2.00
N THR A 55 4.24 7.90 3.31
CA THR A 55 5.33 7.83 4.29
C THR A 55 6.04 6.48 4.25
N VAL A 56 5.28 5.38 4.21
CA VAL A 56 5.85 4.02 4.15
C VAL A 56 6.62 3.80 2.85
N VAL A 57 6.07 4.24 1.71
CA VAL A 57 6.76 4.13 0.41
C VAL A 57 8.04 4.93 0.42
N LEU A 58 8.01 6.21 0.81
CA LEU A 58 9.19 7.06 0.88
C LEU A 58 10.23 6.48 1.83
N PHE A 59 9.84 6.10 3.05
CA PHE A 59 10.75 5.52 4.02
C PHE A 59 11.43 4.28 3.45
N ARG A 60 10.67 3.33 2.89
CA ARG A 60 11.23 2.11 2.32
C ARG A 60 12.15 2.38 1.14
N VAL A 61 11.82 3.34 0.29
CA VAL A 61 12.66 3.74 -0.85
C VAL A 61 13.95 4.39 -0.36
N PHE A 62 13.89 5.32 0.59
CA PHE A 62 15.07 5.98 1.15
C PHE A 62 15.97 5.03 1.93
N THR A 63 15.40 4.03 2.60
CA THR A 63 16.17 3.02 3.34
C THR A 63 16.58 1.81 2.50
N PHE A 64 16.19 1.78 1.22
CA PHE A 64 16.59 0.68 0.34
C PHE A 64 18.10 0.79 0.10
N ASN A 65 18.86 -0.15 0.68
CA ASN A 65 20.30 -0.17 0.53
C ASN A 65 20.66 -0.50 -0.93
N ASN A 66 21.37 0.41 -1.60
CA ASN A 66 21.87 0.13 -2.93
C ASN A 66 22.99 -0.91 -2.83
N CYS A 67 22.74 -2.14 -3.28
CA CYS A 67 23.76 -3.18 -3.39
C CYS A 67 24.56 -2.99 -4.67
N GLU A 68 25.35 -1.91 -4.73
CA GLU A 68 26.19 -1.60 -5.90
C GLU A 68 27.20 -2.71 -6.20
N ASP A 69 27.76 -3.34 -5.17
CA ASP A 69 28.75 -4.40 -5.33
C ASP A 69 28.12 -5.67 -5.92
N ALA A 70 26.93 -6.06 -5.45
CA ALA A 70 26.19 -7.18 -6.04
C ALA A 70 25.81 -6.89 -7.50
N ALA A 71 25.48 -5.63 -7.83
CA ALA A 71 25.22 -5.24 -9.21
C ALA A 71 26.47 -5.34 -10.09
N LYS A 72 27.66 -4.96 -9.58
CA LYS A 72 28.93 -5.08 -10.31
C LYS A 72 29.33 -6.55 -10.50
N GLU A 73 29.20 -7.37 -9.46
CA GLU A 73 29.48 -8.81 -9.51
C GLU A 73 28.61 -9.50 -10.57
N LEU A 74 27.30 -9.25 -10.54
CA LEU A 74 26.36 -9.79 -11.51
C LEU A 74 26.69 -9.37 -12.96
N GLN A 75 27.10 -8.11 -13.16
CA GLN A 75 27.53 -7.63 -14.48
C GLN A 75 28.80 -8.33 -14.98
N ALA A 76 29.74 -8.63 -14.08
CA ALA A 76 30.96 -9.37 -14.42
C ALA A 76 30.63 -10.81 -14.83
N GLU A 77 29.76 -11.50 -14.08
CA GLU A 77 29.29 -12.86 -14.42
C GLU A 77 28.59 -12.90 -15.78
N ILE A 78 27.78 -11.89 -16.11
CA ILE A 78 27.13 -11.78 -17.42
C ILE A 78 28.16 -11.63 -18.55
N LEU A 79 29.20 -10.83 -18.33
CA LEU A 79 30.29 -10.65 -19.31
C LEU A 79 31.07 -11.94 -19.53
N GLU A 80 31.39 -12.67 -18.46
CA GLU A 80 32.08 -13.95 -18.53
C GLU A 80 31.23 -15.00 -19.25
N ALA A 81 29.96 -15.15 -18.88
CA ALA A 81 29.04 -16.08 -19.54
C ALA A 81 28.87 -15.77 -21.04
N LYS A 82 28.83 -14.48 -21.42
CA LYS A 82 28.78 -14.08 -22.84
C LYS A 82 30.05 -14.48 -23.59
N LYS A 83 31.22 -14.33 -22.96
CA LYS A 83 32.48 -14.73 -23.56
C LYS A 83 32.53 -16.25 -23.77
N ASP A 84 32.11 -17.03 -22.77
CA ASP A 84 32.06 -18.48 -22.87
C ASP A 84 31.11 -18.95 -23.99
N LEU A 85 29.95 -18.32 -24.13
CA LEU A 85 29.02 -18.62 -25.23
C LEU A 85 29.61 -18.28 -26.60
N HIS A 86 30.34 -17.16 -26.70
CA HIS A 86 31.02 -16.77 -27.92
C HIS A 86 32.14 -17.77 -28.30
N ASP A 87 32.90 -18.25 -27.31
CA ASP A 87 33.94 -19.26 -27.50
C ASP A 87 33.35 -20.63 -27.92
N LEU A 88 32.11 -20.92 -27.50
CA LEU A 88 31.32 -22.06 -27.99
C LEU A 88 30.69 -21.82 -29.39
N GLY A 89 30.92 -20.67 -30.01
CA GLY A 89 30.45 -20.33 -31.36
C GLY A 89 29.02 -19.78 -31.42
N LEU A 90 28.39 -19.51 -30.28
CA LEU A 90 27.06 -18.91 -30.19
C LEU A 90 27.18 -17.38 -30.10
N ARG A 91 26.50 -16.64 -30.99
CA ARG A 91 26.52 -15.16 -31.01
C ARG A 91 25.18 -14.61 -30.51
N TRP A 92 25.21 -13.84 -29.42
CA TRP A 92 24.06 -13.13 -28.83
C TRP A 92 24.45 -11.72 -28.37
#